data_AF-A0A542YRT1-F1
#
_entry.id   AF-A0A542YRT1-F1
#
_cell.length_a   1.000
_cell.length_b   1.000
_cell.length_c   1.000
_cell.angle_alpha   90.00
_cell.angle_beta   90.00
_cell.angle_gamma   90.00
#
_symmetry.space_group_name_H-M   'P 1'
#
loop_
_entity.id
_entity.type
_entity.pdbx_description
1 polymer ?
#
loop_
_entity_poly.entity_id
_entity_poly.type
_entity_poly.pdbx_seq_one_letter_code
_entity_poly.pdbx_strand_id
1 'polypeptide(L)'
;MTGTSAFWKDLARDLEDPEFLREFVVESMRIATTDEVVNALDEAREAAGLSKAELARAIQVEPATIRRLFASNKSNPTLGTLAEVAAALGMRITVEPLDDDERTRVTEPLLAGRTADPVALARHLHGLRTRSKVPV
;
A
#
# COMPACT_ATOMS: atom_id res chain seq x y z
N MET A 1 -0.02 -29.84 5.38
CA MET A 1 0.64 -28.51 5.31
C MET A 1 1.58 -28.43 4.10
N THR A 2 1.06 -28.39 2.88
CA THR A 2 1.89 -28.34 1.64
C THR A 2 1.47 -27.23 0.66
N GLY A 3 0.30 -26.60 0.86
CA GLY A 3 -0.26 -25.60 -0.06
C GLY A 3 0.54 -24.29 -0.16
N THR A 4 1.15 -23.84 0.96
CA THR A 4 1.92 -22.59 0.98
C THR A 4 3.16 -22.67 0.08
N SER A 5 3.83 -23.83 0.02
CA SER A 5 5.03 -23.98 -0.81
C SER A 5 4.73 -24.04 -2.31
N ALA A 6 3.58 -24.57 -2.73
CA ALA A 6 3.21 -24.67 -4.14
C ALA A 6 2.90 -23.28 -4.71
N PHE A 7 2.09 -22.50 -3.99
CA PHE A 7 1.77 -21.10 -4.35
C PHE A 7 3.02 -20.26 -4.60
N TRP A 8 4.00 -20.28 -3.69
CA TRP A 8 5.24 -19.52 -3.85
C TRP A 8 6.08 -19.96 -5.04
N LYS A 9 6.05 -21.25 -5.39
CA LYS A 9 6.79 -21.78 -6.54
C LYS A 9 6.15 -21.36 -7.85
N ASP A 10 4.82 -21.35 -7.91
CA ASP A 10 4.10 -20.92 -9.10
C ASP A 10 4.27 -19.42 -9.33
N LEU A 11 4.07 -18.61 -8.29
CA LEU A 11 4.32 -17.17 -8.36
C LEU A 11 5.78 -16.84 -8.71
N ALA A 12 6.74 -17.60 -8.18
CA ALA A 12 8.16 -17.43 -8.53
C ALA A 12 8.44 -17.69 -10.00
N ARG A 13 7.74 -18.66 -10.62
CA ARG A 13 7.84 -18.94 -12.05
C ARG A 13 7.25 -17.81 -12.89
N ASP A 14 6.11 -17.27 -12.49
CA ASP A 14 5.48 -16.14 -13.18
C ASP A 14 6.39 -14.89 -13.12
N LEU A 15 7.09 -14.67 -12.01
CA LEU A 15 8.07 -13.59 -11.84
C LEU A 15 9.34 -13.73 -12.71
N GLU A 16 9.53 -14.84 -13.42
CA GLU A 16 10.58 -14.95 -14.44
C GLU A 16 10.24 -14.16 -15.72
N ASP A 17 8.96 -13.89 -15.96
CA ASP A 17 8.51 -13.01 -17.03
C ASP A 17 8.73 -11.53 -16.65
N PRO A 18 9.51 -10.76 -17.44
CA PRO A 18 9.82 -9.37 -17.13
C PRO A 18 8.60 -8.43 -17.13
N GLU A 19 7.53 -8.73 -17.87
CA GLU A 19 6.31 -7.93 -17.87
C GLU A 19 5.54 -8.17 -16.57
N PHE A 20 5.24 -9.44 -16.27
CA PHE A 20 4.57 -9.83 -15.04
C PHE A 20 5.32 -9.37 -13.78
N LEU A 21 6.65 -9.48 -13.73
CA LEU A 21 7.44 -9.02 -12.60
C LEU A 21 7.22 -7.53 -12.32
N ARG A 22 7.26 -6.70 -13.37
CA ARG A 22 7.11 -5.24 -13.20
C ARG A 22 5.72 -4.90 -12.72
N GLU A 23 4.69 -5.48 -13.32
CA GLU A 23 3.31 -5.29 -12.90
C GLU A 23 3.10 -5.72 -11.45
N PHE A 24 3.60 -6.89 -11.08
CA PHE A 24 3.45 -7.43 -9.73
C PHE A 24 4.15 -6.58 -8.67
N VAL A 25 5.37 -6.10 -8.95
CA VAL A 25 6.12 -5.22 -8.06
C VAL A 25 5.39 -3.88 -7.89
N VAL A 26 5.02 -3.22 -9.00
CA VAL A 26 4.33 -1.92 -8.97
C VAL A 26 3.00 -2.02 -8.22
N GLU A 27 2.21 -3.05 -8.51
CA GLU A 27 0.91 -3.24 -7.87
C GLU A 27 1.06 -3.53 -6.38
N SER A 28 2.04 -4.33 -6.01
CA SER A 28 2.29 -4.65 -4.59
C SER A 28 2.71 -3.42 -3.81
N MET A 29 3.60 -2.59 -4.37
CA MET A 29 4.00 -1.33 -3.75
C MET A 29 2.83 -0.35 -3.66
N ARG A 30 2.05 -0.20 -4.74
CA ARG A 30 0.87 0.69 -4.77
C ARG A 30 -0.12 0.34 -3.67
N ILE A 31 -0.45 -0.95 -3.52
CA ILE A 31 -1.37 -1.42 -2.49
C ILE A 31 -0.80 -1.14 -1.10
N ALA A 32 0.45 -1.53 -0.84
CA ALA A 32 1.07 -1.34 0.47
C ALA A 32 1.11 0.14 0.89
N THR A 33 1.54 1.03 -0.01
CA THR A 33 1.59 2.48 0.23
C THR A 33 0.20 3.08 0.45
N THR A 34 -0.79 2.67 -0.36
CA THR A 34 -2.16 3.17 -0.20
C THR A 34 -2.74 2.77 1.15
N ASP A 35 -2.60 1.50 1.52
CA ASP A 35 -3.11 0.99 2.79
C ASP A 35 -2.42 1.68 3.98
N GLU A 36 -1.09 1.87 3.92
CA GLU A 36 -0.33 2.55 4.96
C GLU A 36 -0.78 3.99 5.17
N VAL A 37 -0.89 4.78 4.09
CA VAL A 37 -1.31 6.19 4.17
C VAL A 37 -2.76 6.29 4.66
N VAL A 38 -3.66 5.45 4.16
CA VAL A 38 -5.08 5.48 4.57
C VAL A 38 -5.21 5.11 6.05
N ASN A 39 -4.50 4.09 6.52
CA ASN A 39 -4.53 3.69 7.93
C ASN A 39 -3.96 4.78 8.83
N ALA A 40 -2.81 5.36 8.48
CA ALA A 40 -2.21 6.45 9.25
C ALA A 40 -3.15 7.68 9.34
N LEU A 41 -3.88 8.00 8.28
CA LEU A 41 -4.88 9.06 8.30
C LEU A 41 -6.13 8.71 9.12
N ASP A 42 -6.58 7.45 9.12
CA ASP A 42 -7.73 7.03 9.97
C ASP A 42 -7.33 7.04 11.45
N GLU A 43 -6.13 6.57 11.79
CA GLU A 43 -5.56 6.64 13.14
C GLU A 43 -5.43 8.08 13.63
N ALA A 44 -4.88 8.98 12.80
CA ALA A 44 -4.77 10.40 13.13
C ALA A 44 -6.15 11.06 13.31
N ARG A 45 -7.14 10.68 12.49
CA ARG A 45 -8.54 11.11 12.66
C ARG A 45 -9.08 10.68 14.02
N GLU A 46 -8.85 9.42 14.41
CA GLU A 46 -9.31 8.90 15.70
C GLU A 46 -8.62 9.59 16.88
N ALA A 47 -7.32 9.82 16.80
CA ALA A 47 -6.56 10.56 17.81
C ALA A 47 -7.06 12.01 17.96
N ALA A 48 -7.52 12.63 16.88
CA ALA A 48 -8.13 13.96 16.88
C ALA A 48 -9.60 13.97 17.38
N GLY A 49 -10.19 12.81 17.66
CA GLY A 49 -11.59 12.69 18.09
C GLY A 49 -12.61 13.07 17.01
N LEU A 50 -12.20 13.12 15.73
CA LEU A 50 -13.05 13.54 14.62
C LEU A 50 -13.84 12.35 14.07
N SER A 51 -15.15 12.50 13.91
CA SER A 51 -15.94 11.54 13.15
C SER A 51 -15.66 11.64 11.64
N LYS A 52 -15.92 10.54 10.90
CA LYS A 52 -15.82 10.52 9.43
C LYS A 52 -16.70 11.59 8.76
N ALA A 53 -17.83 11.96 9.38
CA ALA A 53 -18.72 13.01 8.88
C ALA A 53 -18.24 14.43 9.19
N GLU A 54 -17.52 14.65 10.30
CA GLU A 54 -16.87 15.92 10.60
C GLU A 54 -15.71 16.18 9.65
N LEU A 55 -14.88 15.17 9.42
CA LEU A 55 -13.79 15.26 8.45
C LEU A 55 -14.30 15.57 7.04
N ALA A 56 -15.37 14.88 6.59
CA ALA A 56 -15.98 15.15 5.28
C ALA A 56 -16.44 16.61 5.14
N ARG A 57 -17.07 17.15 6.18
CA ARG A 57 -17.50 18.56 6.22
C ARG A 57 -16.32 19.53 6.21
N ALA A 58 -15.23 19.21 6.91
CA ALA A 58 -14.03 20.05 6.97
C ALA A 58 -13.37 20.23 5.60
N ILE A 59 -13.37 19.19 4.76
CA ILE A 59 -12.80 19.24 3.41
C ILE A 59 -13.86 19.43 2.30
N GLN A 60 -15.11 19.73 2.67
CA GLN A 60 -16.21 20.01 1.73
C GLN A 60 -16.51 18.87 0.74
N VAL A 61 -16.44 17.61 1.20
CA VAL A 61 -16.81 16.43 0.39
C VAL A 61 -18.01 15.69 0.97
N GLU A 62 -18.62 14.84 0.15
CA GLU A 62 -19.70 13.95 0.59
C GLU A 62 -19.23 12.97 1.68
N PRO A 63 -20.00 12.76 2.77
CA PRO A 63 -19.65 11.80 3.83
C PRO A 63 -19.42 10.38 3.33
N ALA A 64 -20.08 9.98 2.24
CA ALA A 64 -19.87 8.69 1.60
C ALA A 64 -18.44 8.51 1.05
N THR A 65 -17.79 9.60 0.61
CA THR A 65 -16.40 9.58 0.14
C THR A 65 -15.44 9.20 1.25
N ILE A 66 -15.55 9.83 2.42
CA ILE A 66 -14.72 9.52 3.59
C ILE A 66 -15.03 8.13 4.16
N ARG A 67 -16.31 7.74 4.19
CA ARG A 67 -16.68 6.38 4.61
C ARG A 67 -16.04 5.34 3.69
N ARG A 68 -16.10 5.52 2.37
CA ARG A 68 -15.49 4.61 1.41
C ARG A 68 -13.97 4.55 1.54
N LEU A 69 -13.33 5.70 1.76
CA LEU A 69 -11.89 5.81 1.99
C LEU A 69 -11.44 4.90 3.13
N PHE A 70 -12.10 4.97 4.29
CA PHE A 70 -11.71 4.26 5.50
C PHE A 70 -12.44 2.92 5.75
N ALA A 71 -13.35 2.49 4.88
CA ALA A 71 -14.05 1.22 5.05
C ALA A 71 -13.60 0.13 4.05
N SER A 72 -12.91 0.52 2.99
CA SER A 72 -12.60 -0.40 1.89
C SER A 72 -11.16 -0.89 1.98
N ASN A 73 -10.96 -2.20 2.12
CA ASN A 73 -9.65 -2.88 1.94
C ASN A 73 -9.10 -2.81 0.49
N LYS A 74 -9.72 -1.98 -0.36
CA LYS A 74 -9.40 -1.77 -1.78
C LYS A 74 -9.69 -0.33 -2.19
N SER A 75 -9.63 0.62 -1.26
CA SER A 75 -9.80 2.02 -1.65
C SER A 75 -8.67 2.39 -2.62
N ASN A 76 -9.00 3.11 -3.69
CA ASN A 76 -8.02 3.65 -4.64
C ASN A 76 -8.18 5.17 -4.69
N PRO A 77 -7.87 5.88 -3.57
CA PRO A 77 -7.98 7.32 -3.52
C PRO A 77 -6.95 7.98 -4.44
N THR A 78 -7.25 9.20 -4.88
CA THR A 78 -6.25 10.03 -5.54
C THR A 78 -5.31 10.62 -4.50
N LEU A 79 -4.07 10.96 -4.90
CA LEU A 79 -3.14 11.68 -4.04
C LEU A 79 -3.74 13.03 -3.56
N GLY A 80 -4.55 13.68 -4.40
CA GLY A 80 -5.25 14.92 -4.03
C GLY A 80 -6.19 14.72 -2.84
N THR A 81 -7.04 13.68 -2.88
CA THR A 81 -7.93 13.36 -1.76
C THR A 81 -7.15 13.04 -0.48
N LEU A 82 -6.04 12.31 -0.59
CA LEU A 82 -5.20 12.01 0.57
C LEU A 82 -4.56 13.28 1.15
N ALA A 83 -4.10 14.20 0.31
CA ALA A 83 -3.52 15.47 0.74
C ALA A 83 -4.55 16.39 1.41
N GLU A 84 -5.79 16.44 0.89
CA GLU A 84 -6.90 17.19 1.51
C GLU A 84 -7.23 16.67 2.91
N VAL A 85 -7.35 15.34 3.05
CA VAL A 85 -7.58 14.70 4.35
C VAL A 85 -6.41 14.98 5.31
N ALA A 86 -5.17 14.83 4.85
CA ALA A 86 -3.98 15.12 5.64
C ALA A 86 -4.00 16.58 6.14
N ALA A 87 -4.33 17.55 5.29
CA ALA A 87 -4.39 18.96 5.67
C ALA A 87 -5.43 19.22 6.78
N ALA A 88 -6.61 18.60 6.70
CA ALA A 88 -7.64 18.70 7.74
C ALA A 88 -7.22 18.08 9.09
N LEU A 89 -6.27 17.13 9.06
CA LEU A 89 -5.70 16.49 10.24
C LEU A 89 -4.40 17.15 10.72
N GLY A 90 -3.98 18.28 10.12
CA GLY A 90 -2.72 18.94 10.46
C GLY A 90 -1.47 18.18 10.00
N MET A 91 -1.61 17.31 9.00
CA MET A 91 -0.56 16.46 8.45
C MET A 91 -0.18 16.90 7.03
N ARG A 92 0.95 16.37 6.55
CA ARG A 92 1.39 16.49 5.15
C ARG A 92 1.92 15.15 4.67
N ILE A 93 1.79 14.88 3.38
CA ILE A 93 2.40 13.71 2.73
C ILE A 93 3.82 14.09 2.28
N THR A 94 4.78 13.22 2.54
CA THR A 94 6.18 13.40 2.15
C THR A 94 6.68 12.17 1.41
N VAL A 95 7.71 12.35 0.57
CA VAL A 95 8.43 11.24 -0.07
C VAL A 95 9.77 11.11 0.64
N GLU A 96 10.14 9.89 0.99
CA GLU A 96 11.44 9.56 1.55
C GLU A 96 12.13 8.48 0.70
N PRO A 97 13.46 8.40 0.73
CA PRO A 97 14.18 7.31 0.07
C PRO A 97 13.86 5.97 0.73
N LEU A 98 13.64 4.95 -0.10
CA LEU A 98 13.71 3.56 0.37
C LEU A 98 15.10 3.25 0.91
N ASP A 99 15.16 2.42 1.95
CA ASP A 99 16.43 1.96 2.50
C ASP A 99 17.18 1.02 1.52
N ASP A 100 18.43 0.67 1.84
CA ASP A 100 19.26 -0.16 0.96
C ASP A 100 18.64 -1.53 0.68
N ASP A 101 18.02 -2.16 1.69
CA ASP A 101 17.42 -3.49 1.57
C ASP A 101 16.18 -3.44 0.66
N GLU A 102 15.31 -2.45 0.85
CA GLU A 102 14.13 -2.25 0.02
C GLU A 102 14.49 -1.86 -1.41
N ARG A 103 15.53 -1.03 -1.61
CA ARG A 103 16.00 -0.70 -2.97
C ARG A 103 16.49 -1.94 -3.71
N THR A 104 17.26 -2.81 -3.05
CA THR A 104 17.73 -4.06 -3.66
C THR A 104 16.59 -5.05 -3.89
N ARG A 105 15.58 -5.10 -3.01
CA ARG A 105 14.45 -6.03 -3.18
C ARG A 105 13.37 -5.55 -4.14
N VAL A 106 13.16 -4.25 -4.27
CA VAL A 106 12.03 -3.68 -5.03
C VAL A 106 12.52 -2.93 -6.25
N THR A 107 13.38 -1.92 -6.06
CA THR A 107 13.79 -1.00 -7.12
C THR A 107 14.66 -1.69 -8.16
N GLU A 108 15.67 -2.44 -7.74
CA GLU A 108 16.58 -3.13 -8.68
C GLU A 108 15.85 -4.14 -9.58
N PRO A 109 14.99 -5.06 -9.06
CA PRO A 109 14.25 -5.98 -9.91
C PRO A 109 13.28 -5.29 -10.86
N LEU A 110 12.61 -4.23 -10.38
CA LEU A 110 11.68 -3.45 -11.20
C LEU A 110 12.37 -2.82 -12.41
N LEU A 111 13.54 -2.21 -12.20
CA LEU A 111 14.32 -1.60 -13.27
C LEU A 111 14.94 -2.67 -14.19
N ALA A 112 15.50 -3.73 -13.62
CA ALA A 112 16.16 -4.79 -14.38
C ALA A 112 15.18 -5.69 -15.15
N GLY A 113 13.90 -5.76 -14.72
CA GLY A 113 12.91 -6.70 -15.22
C GLY A 113 13.22 -8.16 -14.88
N ARG A 114 14.02 -8.40 -13.83
CA ARG A 114 14.42 -9.74 -13.38
C ARG A 114 14.90 -9.69 -11.93
N THR A 115 14.84 -10.82 -11.24
CA THR A 115 15.40 -10.98 -9.89
C THR A 115 16.21 -12.27 -9.82
N ALA A 116 17.28 -12.27 -9.02
CA ALA A 116 18.06 -13.47 -8.74
C ALA A 116 17.30 -14.46 -7.82
N ASP A 117 16.35 -13.97 -7.02
CA ASP A 117 15.53 -14.78 -6.13
C ASP A 117 14.05 -14.37 -6.21
N PRO A 118 13.28 -14.96 -7.15
CA PRO A 118 11.85 -14.68 -7.29
C PRO A 118 11.02 -15.07 -6.07
N VAL A 119 11.44 -16.10 -5.32
CA VAL A 119 10.72 -16.55 -4.13
C VAL A 119 10.89 -15.54 -2.98
N ALA A 120 12.10 -15.03 -2.77
CA ALA A 120 12.34 -13.98 -1.78
C ALA A 120 11.59 -12.69 -2.13
N LEU A 121 11.59 -12.30 -3.42
CA LEU A 121 10.81 -11.16 -3.89
C LEU A 121 9.32 -11.34 -3.59
N ALA A 122 8.74 -12.47 -3.99
CA ALA A 122 7.33 -12.77 -3.78
C ALA A 122 6.93 -12.70 -2.29
N ARG A 123 7.74 -13.29 -1.41
CA ARG A 123 7.49 -13.28 0.03
C ARG A 123 7.60 -11.88 0.63
N HIS A 124 8.59 -11.10 0.21
CA HIS A 124 8.77 -9.73 0.67
C HIS A 124 7.56 -8.86 0.29
N LEU A 125 7.17 -8.86 -0.98
CA LEU A 125 6.02 -8.08 -1.48
C LEU A 125 4.70 -8.51 -0.82
N HIS A 126 4.53 -9.81 -0.58
CA HIS A 126 3.37 -10.27 0.19
C HIS A 126 3.41 -9.80 1.65
N GLY A 127 4.59 -9.82 2.27
CA GLY A 127 4.80 -9.33 3.63
C GLY A 127 4.47 -7.84 3.79
N LEU A 128 4.79 -7.01 2.79
CA LEU A 128 4.38 -5.60 2.75
C LEU A 128 2.84 -5.49 2.77
N ARG A 129 2.16 -6.27 1.91
CA ARG A 129 0.70 -6.28 1.81
C ARG A 129 -0.02 -6.83 3.04
N THR A 130 0.62 -7.69 3.82
CA THR A 130 0.03 -8.21 5.06
C THR A 130 0.35 -7.35 6.27
N ARG A 131 1.46 -6.61 6.28
CA ARG A 131 1.80 -5.67 7.37
C ARG A 131 0.81 -4.51 7.45
N SER A 132 0.34 -3.99 6.32
CA SER A 132 -0.72 -2.96 6.33
C SER A 132 -2.09 -3.50 6.76
N LYS A 133 -2.28 -4.82 6.89
CA LYS A 133 -3.46 -5.42 7.52
C LYS A 133 -3.22 -5.53 9.02
N VAL A 134 -3.14 -4.41 9.73
CA VAL A 134 -3.24 -4.45 11.19
C VAL A 134 -4.66 -4.94 11.53
N PRO A 135 -4.82 -6.00 12.34
CA PRO A 135 -6.13 -6.39 12.83
C PRO A 135 -6.60 -5.34 13.84
N VAL A 136 -7.77 -4.76 13.58
CA VAL A 136 -8.56 -4.02 14.57
C VAL A 136 -9.02 -4.97 15.68
#